data_AF-A0AAW4PHH8-F1
#
_entry.id   AF-A0AAW4PHH8-F1
#
_cell.length_a   1.000
_cell.length_b   1.000
_cell.length_c   1.000
_cell.angle_alpha   90.00
_cell.angle_beta   90.00
_cell.angle_gamma   90.00
#
_symmetry.space_group_name_H-M   'P 1'
#
loop_
_entity.id
_entity.type
_entity.pdbx_description
1 polymer ?
#
loop_
_entity_poly.entity_id
_entity_poly.type
_entity_poly.pdbx_seq_one_letter_code
_entity_poly.pdbx_strand_id
1 'polypeptide(L)'
;MNDTTFDALANEHRRHLLVALLDETSQDAAVHADETVDAGALQTKHQIRTAMYHNHLPKLVDYGFIEWDMDTQEVVKGPDFGEIRPLLECIDEDTER
;
A
#
# COMPACT_ATOMS: atom_id res chain seq x y z
N MET A 1 -12.61 1.65 -15.50
CA MET A 1 -11.98 2.11 -14.25
C MET A 1 -13.05 2.01 -13.18
N ASN A 2 -12.86 1.11 -12.21
CA ASN A 2 -13.88 0.77 -11.22
C ASN A 2 -13.73 1.64 -9.97
N ASP A 3 -14.80 1.79 -9.19
CA ASP A 3 -14.79 2.57 -7.94
C ASP A 3 -13.73 2.08 -6.94
N THR A 4 -13.34 0.80 -7.00
CA THR A 4 -12.30 0.19 -6.16
C THR A 4 -10.91 0.77 -6.44
N THR A 5 -10.58 1.06 -7.70
CA THR A 5 -9.31 1.68 -8.09
C THR A 5 -9.17 3.07 -7.48
N PHE A 6 -10.20 3.91 -7.61
CA PHE A 6 -10.19 5.25 -7.04
C PHE A 6 -10.23 5.23 -5.52
N ASP A 7 -11.00 4.33 -4.90
CA ASP A 7 -11.00 4.16 -3.44
C ASP A 7 -9.61 3.74 -2.92
N ALA A 8 -8.95 2.79 -3.59
CA ALA A 8 -7.60 2.36 -3.22
C ALA A 8 -6.62 3.54 -3.23
N LEU A 9 -6.60 4.33 -4.29
CA LEU A 9 -5.66 5.45 -4.49
C LEU A 9 -5.99 6.70 -3.65
N ALA A 10 -7.25 6.86 -3.22
CA ALA A 10 -7.70 8.03 -2.45
C ALA A 10 -7.04 8.13 -1.06
N ASN A 11 -6.59 7.01 -0.49
CA ASN A 11 -5.89 7.00 0.80
C ASN A 11 -4.37 7.00 0.59
N GLU A 12 -3.66 7.86 1.32
CA GLU A 12 -2.22 8.04 1.17
C GLU A 12 -1.39 6.79 1.51
N HIS A 13 -1.74 6.06 2.57
CA HIS A 13 -0.99 4.86 2.96
C HIS A 13 -1.17 3.73 1.96
N ARG A 14 -2.39 3.52 1.46
CA ARG A 14 -2.65 2.55 0.38
C ARG A 14 -1.90 2.93 -0.90
N ARG A 15 -1.94 4.20 -1.27
CA ARG A 15 -1.24 4.70 -2.47
C ARG A 15 0.27 4.50 -2.36
N HIS A 16 0.90 4.90 -1.25
CA HIS A 16 2.34 4.69 -1.06
C HIS A 16 2.72 3.21 -1.10
N LEU A 17 1.93 2.31 -0.52
CA LEU A 17 2.21 0.88 -0.57
C LEU A 17 2.14 0.34 -2.00
N LEU A 18 1.09 0.71 -2.73
CA LEU A 18 0.92 0.26 -4.12
C LEU A 18 2.01 0.81 -5.05
N VAL A 19 2.46 2.05 -4.83
CA VAL A 19 3.60 2.64 -5.55
C VAL A 19 4.91 1.93 -5.20
N ALA A 20 5.18 1.67 -3.92
CA ALA A 20 6.38 0.91 -3.51
C ALA A 20 6.39 -0.52 -4.11
N LEU A 21 5.21 -1.11 -4.30
CA LEU A 21 5.05 -2.38 -5.00
C LEU A 21 5.23 -2.27 -6.52
N LEU A 22 5.34 -1.10 -7.16
CA LEU A 22 5.69 -1.02 -8.57
C LEU A 22 7.11 -1.55 -8.81
N ASP A 23 8.07 -0.96 -8.09
CA ASP A 23 9.50 -1.23 -8.25
C ASP A 23 9.93 -2.54 -7.60
N GLU A 24 9.30 -2.91 -6.49
CA GLU A 24 9.66 -4.10 -5.73
C GLU A 24 8.70 -5.27 -5.96
N THR A 25 9.21 -6.49 -5.82
CA THR A 25 8.38 -7.71 -5.98
C THR A 25 7.57 -8.01 -4.71
N SER A 26 8.03 -7.53 -3.56
CA SER A 26 7.45 -7.74 -2.23
C SER A 26 7.73 -6.53 -1.35
N GLN A 27 6.87 -6.26 -0.38
CA GLN A 27 7.03 -5.23 0.64
C GLN A 27 6.75 -5.80 2.03
N ASP A 28 7.52 -5.38 3.04
CA ASP A 28 7.20 -5.69 4.44
C ASP A 28 6.17 -4.67 4.95
N ALA A 29 4.98 -5.16 5.31
CA ALA A 29 3.87 -4.32 5.76
C ALA A 29 4.19 -3.49 7.01
N ALA A 30 5.03 -4.00 7.91
CA ALA A 30 5.39 -3.33 9.15
C ALA A 30 6.47 -2.25 8.95
N VAL A 31 7.39 -2.47 8.00
CA VAL A 31 8.41 -1.50 7.59
C VAL A 31 7.76 -0.35 6.83
N HIS A 32 6.93 -0.65 5.83
CA HIS A 32 6.28 0.36 5.00
C HIS A 32 5.40 1.31 5.83
N ALA A 33 4.68 0.78 6.83
CA ALA A 33 3.89 1.58 7.75
C ALA A 33 4.75 2.55 8.61
N ASP A 34 5.99 2.20 8.92
CA ASP A 34 6.91 3.01 9.74
C ASP A 34 7.55 4.15 8.93
N GLU A 35 7.85 3.91 7.65
CA GLU A 35 8.47 4.89 6.74
C GLU A 35 7.56 6.09 6.43
N THR A 36 6.24 5.94 6.60
CA THR A 36 5.30 7.04 6.36
C THR A 36 5.29 8.13 7.44
N VAL A 37 6.09 8.00 8.52
CA VAL A 37 6.10 8.97 9.63
C VAL A 37 7.49 9.26 10.21
N ASP A 38 7.64 10.47 10.74
CA ASP A 38 8.86 10.93 11.40
C ASP A 38 9.25 10.07 12.62
N ALA A 39 10.57 9.90 12.80
CA ALA A 39 11.16 9.03 13.81
C ALA A 39 10.80 9.38 15.27
N GLY A 40 10.33 10.61 15.55
CA GLY A 40 9.96 11.04 16.90
C GLY A 40 8.57 10.58 17.40
N ALA A 41 7.72 10.02 16.54
CA ALA A 41 6.30 9.82 16.83
C ALA A 41 5.88 8.34 17.04
N LEU A 42 6.45 7.67 18.04
CA LEU A 42 6.18 6.24 18.32
C LEU A 42 4.70 5.88 18.49
N GLN A 43 3.90 6.75 19.14
CA GLN A 43 2.47 6.54 19.31
C GLN A 43 1.73 6.55 17.96
N THR A 44 2.13 7.45 17.06
CA THR A 44 1.58 7.60 15.71
C THR A 44 1.97 6.40 14.83
N LYS A 45 3.21 5.93 14.93
CA LYS A 45 3.69 4.69 14.26
C LYS A 45 2.82 3.49 14.61
N HIS A 46 2.49 3.32 15.89
CA HIS A 46 1.62 2.22 16.32
C HIS A 46 0.19 2.34 15.75
N GLN A 47 -0.37 3.55 15.71
CA GLN A 47 -1.69 3.79 15.14
C GLN A 47 -1.74 3.51 13.64
N ILE A 48 -0.72 3.93 12.89
CA ILE A 48 -0.63 3.69 11.45
C ILE A 48 -0.45 2.21 11.16
N ARG A 49 0.42 1.50 11.89
CA ARG A 49 0.53 0.05 11.77
C ARG A 49 -0.80 -0.64 12.04
N THR A 50 -1.51 -0.22 13.09
CA THR A 50 -2.85 -0.76 13.40
C THR A 50 -3.83 -0.53 12.25
N ALA A 51 -3.86 0.68 11.67
CA ALA A 51 -4.71 0.99 10.51
C ALA A 51 -4.31 0.19 9.26
N MET A 52 -3.01 0.00 9.01
CA MET A 52 -2.52 -0.82 7.91
C MET A 52 -3.04 -2.26 8.03
N TYR A 53 -2.84 -2.88 9.18
CA TYR A 53 -3.20 -4.28 9.42
C TYR A 53 -4.71 -4.54 9.41
N HIS A 54 -5.50 -3.63 9.99
CA HIS A 54 -6.93 -3.89 10.20
C HIS A 54 -7.86 -3.21 9.20
N ASN A 55 -7.36 -2.28 8.38
CA ASN A 55 -8.18 -1.53 7.43
C ASN A 55 -7.58 -1.53 6.02
N HIS A 56 -6.33 -1.08 5.87
CA HIS A 56 -5.78 -0.87 4.54
C HIS A 56 -5.43 -2.17 3.81
N LEU A 57 -4.66 -3.06 4.44
CA LEU A 57 -4.25 -4.33 3.81
C LEU A 57 -5.43 -5.24 3.51
N PRO A 58 -6.37 -5.51 4.45
CA PRO A 58 -7.54 -6.35 4.14
C PRO A 58 -8.35 -5.81 2.97
N LYS A 59 -8.53 -4.48 2.89
CA LYS A 59 -9.28 -3.85 1.81
C LYS A 59 -8.57 -3.96 0.45
N LEU A 60 -7.25 -3.86 0.42
CA LEU A 60 -6.47 -4.06 -0.81
C LEU A 60 -6.45 -5.51 -1.28
N VAL A 61 -6.50 -6.48 -0.33
CA VAL A 61 -6.69 -7.90 -0.62
C VAL A 61 -8.09 -8.14 -1.20
N ASP A 62 -9.14 -7.58 -0.59
CA ASP A 62 -10.52 -7.67 -1.08
C ASP A 62 -10.66 -7.11 -2.50
N TYR A 63 -9.84 -6.13 -2.86
CA TYR A 63 -9.79 -5.54 -4.21
C TYR A 63 -8.94 -6.32 -5.20
N GLY A 64 -8.23 -7.37 -4.76
CA GLY A 64 -7.35 -8.17 -5.61
C GLY A 64 -6.04 -7.47 -6.00
N PHE A 65 -5.77 -6.27 -5.48
CA PHE A 65 -4.58 -5.51 -5.83
C PHE A 65 -3.33 -6.02 -5.13
N ILE A 66 -3.46 -6.62 -3.94
CA ILE A 66 -2.34 -7.24 -3.24
C ILE A 66 -2.71 -8.65 -2.77
N GLU A 67 -1.70 -9.45 -2.53
CA GLU A 67 -1.78 -10.60 -1.62
C GLU A 67 -0.95 -10.26 -0.39
N TRP A 68 -1.44 -10.65 0.79
CA TRP A 68 -0.79 -10.34 2.06
C TRP A 68 -0.76 -11.58 2.94
N ASP A 69 0.45 -11.96 3.35
CA ASP A 69 0.69 -13.02 4.32
C ASP A 69 0.84 -12.39 5.73
N MET A 70 -0.09 -12.72 6.63
CA MET A 70 -0.09 -12.21 8.00
C MET A 70 1.00 -12.83 8.87
N ASP A 71 1.43 -14.05 8.56
CA ASP A 71 2.44 -14.78 9.33
C ASP A 71 3.84 -14.24 9.02
N THR A 72 4.13 -13.98 7.74
CA THR A 72 5.42 -13.42 7.29
C THR A 72 5.44 -11.90 7.21
N GLN A 73 4.27 -11.25 7.28
CA GLN A 73 4.08 -9.80 7.08
C GLN A 73 4.46 -9.32 5.67
N GLU A 74 4.54 -10.25 4.72
CA GLU A 74 4.92 -9.99 3.34
C GLU A 74 3.70 -9.61 2.51
N VAL A 75 3.82 -8.50 1.78
CA VAL A 75 2.83 -8.03 0.82
C VAL A 75 3.42 -8.16 -0.57
N VAL A 76 2.68 -8.79 -1.48
CA VAL A 76 3.06 -8.93 -2.89
C VAL A 76 1.95 -8.41 -3.80
N LYS A 77 2.30 -8.19 -5.08
CA LYS A 77 1.33 -7.81 -6.11
C LYS A 77 0.26 -8.90 -6.25
N GLY A 78 -1.00 -8.49 -6.16
CA GLY A 78 -2.15 -9.39 -6.35
C GLY A 78 -2.49 -9.61 -7.83
N PRO A 79 -3.45 -10.52 -8.12
CA PRO A 79 -3.84 -10.87 -9.48
C PRO A 79 -4.36 -9.67 -10.30
N ASP A 80 -5.01 -8.71 -9.65
CA ASP A 80 -5.62 -7.54 -10.31
C ASP A 80 -4.70 -6.31 -10.28
N PHE A 81 -3.45 -6.45 -9.81
CA PHE A 81 -2.49 -5.34 -9.74
C PHE A 81 -2.24 -4.69 -11.11
N GLY A 82 -2.32 -5.47 -12.19
CA GLY A 82 -2.18 -4.97 -13.56
C GLY A 82 -3.23 -3.93 -13.96
N GLU A 83 -4.41 -3.93 -13.33
CA GLU A 83 -5.48 -2.96 -13.62
C GLU A 83 -5.17 -1.57 -13.07
N ILE A 84 -4.55 -1.49 -11.89
CA ILE A 84 -4.22 -0.25 -11.21
C ILE A 84 -2.84 0.29 -11.61
N ARG A 85 -1.95 -0.58 -12.10
CA ARG A 85 -0.57 -0.25 -12.48
C ARG A 85 -0.42 1.02 -13.34
N PRO A 86 -1.19 1.25 -14.42
CA PRO A 86 -0.98 2.44 -15.25
C PRO A 86 -1.21 3.75 -14.49
N LEU A 87 -2.10 3.77 -13.50
CA LEU A 87 -2.31 4.94 -12.65
C LEU A 87 -1.21 5.14 -11.64
N LEU A 88 -0.67 4.04 -11.09
CA LEU A 88 0.46 4.10 -10.18
C LEU A 88 1.70 4.66 -10.89
N GLU A 89 1.96 4.24 -12.12
CA GLU A 89 3.05 4.76 -12.95
C GLU A 89 2.91 6.28 -13.17
N CYS A 90 1.70 6.78 -13.46
CA CYS A 90 1.47 8.22 -13.56
C CYS A 90 1.72 8.98 -12.23
N ILE A 91 1.37 8.38 -11.09
CA ILE A 91 1.57 8.99 -9.76
C ILE A 91 3.06 9.06 -9.41
N ASP A 92 3.82 8.02 -9.75
CA ASP A 92 5.25 7.95 -9.50
C ASP A 92 6.03 8.97 -10.33
N GLU A 93 5.70 9.08 -11.63
CA GLU A 93 6.25 10.09 -12.54
C GLU A 93 6.00 11.54 -12.09
N ASP A 94 4.86 11.83 -11.46
CA ASP A 94 4.55 13.15 -10.91
C ASP A 94 5.28 13.44 -9.59
N THR A 95 5.70 12.40 -8.84
CA THR A 95 6.39 12.53 -7.56
C THR A 95 7.89 12.80 -7.74
N GLU A 96 8.48 12.33 -8.84
CA GLU A 96 9.88 12.57 -9.24
C GLU A 96 10.14 13.99 -9.83
N ARG A 97 9.13 14.88 -9.83
CA ARG A 97 9.15 16.17 -10.55
C ARG A 97 9.21 17.43 -9.69
#